data_AF-A0A950WDB1-F1
#
_entry.id   AF-A0A950WDB1-F1
#
_cell.length_a   1.000
_cell.length_b   1.000
_cell.length_c   1.000
_cell.angle_alpha   90.00
_cell.angle_beta   90.00
_cell.angle_gamma   90.00
#
_symmetry.space_group_name_H-M   'P 1'
#
loop_
_entity.id
_entity.type
_entity.pdbx_description
1 polymer ?
#
loop_
_entity_poly.entity_id
_entity_poly.type
_entity_poly.pdbx_seq_one_letter_code
_entity_poly.pdbx_strand_id
1 'polypeptide(L)'
;MTRDEARNVDGARPVARPARGYRDLHEHLDALRERDLLLTIDRPIDKDAELHPLVRWQFVGGMDEAERKAFLFTNVTDGRGRKYD
;
A
#
# COMPACT_ATOMS: atom_id res chain seq x y z
N MET A 1 27.36 35.90 -37.48
CA MET A 1 27.52 34.87 -38.55
C MET A 1 28.85 34.19 -38.24
N THR A 2 28.96 32.94 -37.78
CA THR A 2 28.16 31.74 -37.99
C THR A 2 28.48 30.73 -36.88
N ARG A 3 27.49 29.91 -36.53
CA ARG A 3 27.47 28.65 -35.77
C ARG A 3 28.83 27.97 -35.49
N ASP A 4 29.00 27.44 -34.27
CA ASP A 4 28.89 25.98 -34.09
C ASP A 4 28.66 25.62 -32.62
N GLU A 5 27.44 25.15 -32.36
CA GLU A 5 27.04 24.39 -31.18
C GLU A 5 27.67 22.99 -31.18
N ALA A 6 27.72 22.42 -29.98
CA ALA A 6 27.70 20.99 -29.68
C ALA A 6 29.03 20.23 -29.66
N ARG A 7 29.34 19.72 -28.45
CA ARG A 7 29.54 18.29 -28.19
C ARG A 7 29.13 17.98 -26.75
N ASN A 8 27.88 17.59 -26.60
CA ASN A 8 27.32 16.87 -25.46
C ASN A 8 27.88 15.44 -25.48
N VAL A 9 28.24 14.87 -24.33
CA VAL A 9 27.83 13.50 -23.94
C VAL A 9 28.18 13.27 -22.47
N ASP A 10 27.18 13.31 -21.60
CA ASP A 10 27.00 12.30 -20.54
C ASP A 10 25.56 12.37 -20.05
N GLY A 11 24.65 11.99 -20.95
CA GLY A 11 23.29 11.66 -20.60
C GLY A 11 23.28 10.35 -19.83
N ALA A 12 23.15 10.44 -18.50
CA ALA A 12 22.77 9.29 -17.68
C ALA A 12 21.49 8.69 -18.27
N ARG A 13 21.64 7.56 -18.95
CA ARG A 13 20.55 6.85 -19.61
C ARG A 13 19.56 6.42 -18.52
N PRO A 14 18.27 6.79 -18.60
CA PRO A 14 17.30 6.30 -17.63
C PRO A 14 17.26 4.77 -17.74
N VAL A 15 17.70 4.09 -16.68
CA VAL A 15 17.54 2.64 -16.57
C VAL A 15 16.04 2.35 -16.58
N ALA A 16 15.56 1.77 -17.69
CA ALA A 16 14.18 1.36 -17.80
C ALA A 16 13.90 0.35 -16.68
N ARG A 17 13.02 0.72 -15.74
CA ARG A 17 12.56 -0.18 -14.69
C ARG A 17 11.89 -1.37 -15.40
N PRO A 18 12.26 -2.62 -15.13
CA PRO A 18 11.62 -3.76 -15.76
C PRO A 18 10.11 -3.64 -15.56
N ALA A 19 9.33 -3.82 -16.62
CA ALA A 19 7.88 -3.88 -16.53
C ALA A 19 7.54 -4.95 -15.48
N ARG A 20 7.13 -4.51 -14.30
CA ARG A 20 6.91 -5.40 -13.17
C ARG A 20 5.68 -6.23 -13.54
N GLY A 21 5.85 -7.52 -13.78
CA GLY A 21 4.73 -8.44 -13.98
C GLY A 21 3.88 -8.64 -12.72
N TYR A 22 4.30 -8.06 -11.59
CA TYR A 22 3.59 -8.06 -10.33
C TYR A 22 3.07 -6.65 -10.07
N ARG A 23 1.75 -6.54 -9.85
CA ARG A 23 1.13 -5.30 -9.39
C ARG A 23 1.79 -4.87 -8.10
N ASP A 24 2.25 -3.64 -8.01
CA ASP A 24 2.82 -3.17 -6.76
C ASP A 24 1.73 -3.11 -5.66
N LEU A 25 2.14 -2.93 -4.41
CA LEU A 25 1.20 -2.91 -3.29
C LEU A 25 0.10 -1.85 -3.50
N HIS A 26 0.45 -0.69 -4.05
CA HIS A 26 -0.50 0.40 -4.27
C HIS A 26 -1.53 0.03 -5.34
N GLU A 27 -1.08 -0.51 -6.47
CA GLU A 27 -1.94 -1.01 -7.54
C GLU A 27 -2.83 -2.17 -7.05
N HIS A 28 -2.32 -3.02 -6.16
CA HIS A 28 -3.13 -4.07 -5.55
C HIS A 28 -4.20 -3.51 -4.61
N LEU A 29 -3.87 -2.51 -3.79
CA LEU A 29 -4.83 -1.83 -2.91
C LEU A 29 -5.90 -1.11 -3.73
N ASP A 30 -5.52 -0.44 -4.82
CA ASP A 30 -6.47 0.23 -5.72
C ASP A 30 -7.46 -0.78 -6.32
N ALA A 31 -6.96 -1.92 -6.79
CA ALA A 31 -7.82 -2.99 -7.31
C ALA A 31 -8.76 -3.60 -6.26
N LEU A 32 -8.34 -3.67 -4.98
CA LEU A 32 -9.22 -4.11 -3.89
C LEU A 32 -10.29 -3.04 -3.59
N ARG A 33 -9.91 -1.77 -3.64
CA ARG A 33 -10.80 -0.62 -3.44
C ARG A 33 -11.89 -0.55 -4.52
N GLU A 34 -11.50 -0.73 -5.79
CA GLU A 34 -12.43 -0.78 -6.94
C GLU A 34 -13.45 -1.92 -6.86
N ARG A 35 -13.08 -3.03 -6.19
CA ARG A 35 -13.93 -4.22 -6.03
C ARG A 35 -14.76 -4.21 -4.75
N ASP A 36 -14.72 -3.13 -3.96
CA ASP A 36 -15.32 -3.03 -2.62
C ASP A 36 -14.80 -4.09 -1.62
N LEU A 37 -13.58 -4.58 -1.85
CA LEU A 37 -12.90 -5.58 -1.01
C LEU A 37 -11.89 -4.96 -0.05
N LEU A 38 -11.77 -3.64 0.01
CA LEU A 38 -10.86 -2.93 0.91
C LEU A 38 -11.65 -2.03 1.88
N LEU A 39 -11.51 -2.30 3.17
CA LEU A 39 -12.00 -1.44 4.24
C LEU A 39 -10.86 -0.59 4.77
N THR A 40 -10.99 0.73 4.65
CA THR A 40 -10.04 1.69 5.22
C THR A 40 -10.53 2.14 6.59
N ILE A 41 -9.68 2.03 7.59
CA ILE A 41 -9.99 2.31 9.00
C ILE A 41 -9.06 3.44 9.45
N ASP A 42 -9.66 4.59 9.74
CA ASP A 42 -8.98 5.83 10.14
C ASP A 42 -8.98 6.08 11.66
N ARG A 43 -9.83 5.35 12.39
CA ARG A 43 -9.83 5.41 13.86
C ARG A 43 -8.46 4.97 14.41
N PRO A 44 -7.98 5.59 15.51
CA PRO A 44 -6.79 5.10 16.20
C PRO A 44 -6.94 3.63 16.58
N ILE A 45 -5.92 2.82 16.29
CA ILE A 45 -5.86 1.40 16.65
C ILE A 45 -4.50 1.04 17.24
N ASP A 46 -4.51 0.39 18.41
CA ASP A 46 -3.28 -0.16 19.00
C ASP A 46 -2.89 -1.46 18.29
N LYS A 47 -1.71 -1.47 17.66
CA LYS A 47 -1.19 -2.65 16.97
C LYS A 47 -0.90 -3.83 17.89
N ASP A 48 -0.59 -3.56 19.17
CA ASP A 48 -0.19 -4.58 20.13
C ASP A 48 -1.41 -5.27 20.75
N ALA A 49 -2.54 -4.57 20.85
CA ALA A 49 -3.74 -5.05 21.54
C ALA A 49 -4.94 -5.32 20.61
N GLU A 50 -5.14 -4.53 19.56
CA GLU A 50 -6.40 -4.52 18.80
C GLU A 50 -6.28 -5.10 17.38
N LEU A 51 -5.14 -4.90 16.70
CA LEU A 51 -4.97 -5.33 15.30
C LEU A 51 -5.19 -6.84 15.11
N HIS A 52 -4.48 -7.67 15.88
CA HIS A 52 -4.52 -9.12 15.70
C HIS A 52 -5.91 -9.72 15.99
N PRO A 53 -6.60 -9.37 17.09
CA PRO A 53 -7.98 -9.82 17.32
C PRO A 53 -8.96 -9.39 16.22
N LEU A 54 -8.85 -8.16 15.72
CA LEU A 54 -9.75 -7.64 14.69
C LEU A 54 -9.60 -8.38 13.35
N VAL A 55 -8.36 -8.58 12.91
CA VAL A 55 -8.08 -9.35 11.69
C VAL A 55 -8.52 -10.81 11.87
N ARG A 56 -8.29 -11.39 13.05
CA ARG A 56 -8.68 -12.78 13.37
C ARG A 56 -10.19 -12.99 13.30
N TRP A 57 -11.00 -11.99 13.66
CA TRP A 57 -12.46 -12.14 13.63
C TRP A 57 -12.98 -12.51 12.23
N GLN A 58 -12.36 -12.00 11.15
CA GLN A 58 -12.69 -12.40 9.78
C GLN A 58 -12.62 -13.92 9.53
N PHE A 59 -11.86 -14.65 10.36
CA PHE A 59 -11.68 -16.10 10.25
C PHE A 59 -12.43 -16.90 11.31
N VAL A 60 -12.90 -16.26 12.39
CA VAL A 60 -13.58 -16.93 13.52
C VAL A 60 -15.10 -16.77 13.46
N GLY A 61 -15.61 -15.73 12.80
CA GLY A 61 -17.03 -15.38 12.78
C GLY A 61 -17.91 -16.13 11.76
N GLY A 62 -17.36 -17.13 11.05
CA GLY A 62 -18.13 -17.88 10.03
C GLY A 62 -18.43 -17.08 8.75
N MET A 63 -17.69 -16.00 8.47
CA MET A 63 -17.76 -15.30 7.18
C MET A 63 -17.21 -16.21 6.08
N ASP A 64 -17.95 -16.31 4.97
CA ASP A 64 -17.47 -17.02 3.80
C ASP A 64 -16.22 -16.34 3.26
N GLU A 65 -15.31 -17.13 2.66
CA GLU A 65 -14.05 -16.60 2.16
C GLU A 65 -14.24 -15.46 1.14
N ALA A 66 -15.32 -15.54 0.35
CA ALA A 66 -15.70 -14.52 -0.62
C ALA A 66 -16.15 -13.19 0.00
N GLU A 67 -16.57 -13.20 1.26
CA GLU A 67 -17.05 -12.01 1.98
C GLU A 67 -15.94 -11.32 2.79
N ARG A 68 -14.75 -11.93 2.87
CA ARG A 68 -13.61 -11.37 3.58
C ARG A 68 -13.09 -10.13 2.86
N LYS A 69 -12.77 -9.09 3.64
CA LYS A 69 -12.26 -7.82 3.13
C LYS A 69 -10.84 -7.58 3.65
N ALA A 70 -10.00 -7.00 2.82
CA ALA A 70 -8.73 -6.46 3.27
C ALA A 70 -8.97 -5.25 4.18
N PHE A 71 -8.14 -5.10 5.21
CA PHE A 71 -8.15 -3.91 6.05
C PHE A 71 -6.90 -3.06 5.79
N LEU A 72 -7.10 -1.76 5.62
CA LEU A 72 -6.04 -0.76 5.59
C LEU A 72 -6.22 0.17 6.80
N PHE A 73 -5.26 0.18 7.71
CA PHE A 73 -5.27 1.04 8.89
C PHE A 73 -4.38 2.25 8.63
N THR A 74 -4.91 3.46 8.78
CA THR A 74 -4.19 4.72 8.50
C THR A 74 -3.82 5.49 9.77
N ASN A 75 -4.12 4.95 10.95
CA ASN A 75 -3.89 5.61 12.23
C ASN A 75 -3.49 4.58 13.28
N VAL A 76 -2.28 4.04 13.15
CA VAL A 76 -1.80 2.96 14.00
C VAL A 76 -1.00 3.54 15.16
N THR A 77 -1.33 3.12 16.38
CA THR A 77 -0.56 3.40 17.59
C THR A 77 0.03 2.12 18.18
N ASP A 78 0.90 2.25 19.17
CA ASP A 78 1.29 1.13 20.02
C ASP A 78 0.95 1.39 21.49
N GLY A 79 1.15 0.39 22.34
CA GLY A 79 0.84 0.50 23.78
C GLY A 79 1.68 1.54 24.53
N ARG A 80 2.68 2.16 23.89
CA ARG A 80 3.49 3.27 24.43
C ARG A 80 3.09 4.63 23.85
N GLY A 81 2.04 4.69 23.04
CA GLY A 81 1.52 5.91 22.44
C GLY A 81 2.31 6.39 21.22
N ARG A 82 3.21 5.58 20.64
CA ARG A 82 3.90 5.95 19.40
C ARG A 82 2.96 5.79 18.22
N LYS A 83 2.95 6.77 17.33
CA LYS A 83 2.16 6.76 16.09
C LYS A 83 2.98 6.24 14.91
N TYR A 84 2.30 5.59 13.98
CA TYR A 84 2.86 5.08 12.74
C TYR A 84 1.97 5.59 11.60
N ASP A 85 2.57 6.38 10.71
CA ASP A 85 1.96 6.93 9.49
C ASP A 85 2.44 6.15 8.25
#